data_AF-A0A520IQ71-F1
#
_entry.id   AF-A0A520IQ71-F1
#
_cell.length_a   1.000
_cell.length_b   1.000
_cell.length_c   1.000
_cell.angle_alpha   90.00
_cell.angle_beta   90.00
_cell.angle_gamma   90.00
#
_symmetry.space_group_name_H-M   'P 1'
#
loop_
_entity.id
_entity.type
_entity.pdbx_description
1 polymer ?
#
loop_
_entity_poly.entity_id
_entity_poly.type
_entity_poly.pdbx_seq_one_letter_code
_entity_poly.pdbx_strand_id
1 'polypeptide(L)'
;MNHNITRPIIKVPIDKHQWLSELNHLYPLPTDAIIHKILPGSGATHGEINSRRDSIIILPNVPVIKSKVKKHNDKHKPEEQILGIYKGITTEHVSAYLLSNVKHKKILTTPEGYIDKFKKATIDTWETVIADFYLLIDECERMIQDSDYRDRIVEPFDDFFTFQNKGLISATTLPFSDPRLETFFDYVIAPTFGYERDLALIHTNNIVNAVREYQINTKADKQFIFLTSISTITAIIEALDIKEQSKIHCSENALKELRLRGFKADSLF
;
A
#
# COMPACT_ATOMS: atom_id res chain seq x y z
N MET A 1 29.61 -11.86 -1.16
CA MET A 1 29.89 -11.81 0.29
C MET A 1 28.57 -11.48 0.97
N ASN A 2 28.06 -12.36 1.84
CA ASN A 2 26.86 -12.05 2.63
C ASN A 2 27.27 -11.08 3.73
N HIS A 3 27.17 -9.77 3.46
CA HIS A 3 27.15 -8.79 4.53
C HIS A 3 25.82 -8.96 5.25
N ASN A 4 25.85 -9.63 6.41
CA ASN A 4 24.76 -9.55 7.37
C ASN A 4 24.75 -8.11 7.88
N ILE A 5 23.98 -7.25 7.22
CA ILE A 5 23.73 -5.88 7.65
C ILE A 5 23.01 -5.96 9.00
N THR A 6 23.73 -5.67 10.09
CA THR A 6 23.15 -5.57 11.43
C THR A 6 22.73 -4.13 11.69
N ARG A 7 21.45 -3.83 11.43
CA ARG A 7 20.82 -2.56 11.77
C ARG A 7 20.42 -2.54 13.26
N PRO A 8 20.39 -1.36 13.92
CA PRO A 8 19.85 -1.25 15.28
C PRO A 8 18.36 -1.63 15.29
N ILE A 9 17.98 -2.54 16.19
CA ILE A 9 16.59 -3.02 16.34
C ILE A 9 15.95 -2.40 17.59
N ILE A 10 14.82 -1.73 17.39
CA ILE A 10 13.96 -1.20 18.44
C ILE A 10 12.67 -2.03 18.46
N LYS A 11 12.48 -2.81 19.52
CA LYS A 11 11.22 -3.55 19.72
C LYS A 11 10.19 -2.63 20.34
N VAL A 12 9.04 -2.55 19.69
CA VAL A 12 7.94 -1.70 20.11
C VAL A 12 6.72 -2.57 20.44
N PRO A 13 6.34 -2.70 21.71
CA PRO A 13 5.11 -3.39 22.08
C PRO A 13 3.90 -2.58 21.61
N ILE A 14 2.88 -3.26 21.11
CA ILE A 14 1.57 -2.67 20.80
C ILE A 14 0.45 -3.47 21.46
N ASP A 15 -0.39 -2.77 22.20
CA ASP A 15 -1.51 -3.38 22.90
C ASP A 15 -2.72 -3.55 21.99
N LYS A 16 -3.64 -4.41 22.42
CA LYS A 16 -4.88 -4.66 21.68
C LYS A 16 -5.68 -3.35 21.57
N HIS A 17 -6.09 -3.00 20.36
CA HIS A 17 -6.81 -1.74 20.03
C HIS A 17 -5.97 -0.46 20.09
N GLN A 18 -4.65 -0.56 20.28
CA GLN A 18 -3.75 0.58 20.15
C GLN A 18 -3.33 0.78 18.69
N TRP A 19 -3.18 2.03 18.27
CA TRP A 19 -2.69 2.45 16.95
C TRP A 19 -1.23 2.88 17.02
N LEU A 20 -0.49 2.75 15.90
CA LEU A 20 0.91 3.21 15.85
C LEU A 20 1.06 4.70 16.16
N SER A 21 0.06 5.51 15.81
CA SER A 21 0.07 6.96 16.08
C SER A 21 0.00 7.30 17.58
N GLU A 22 -0.38 6.36 18.43
CA GLU A 22 -0.44 6.53 19.89
C GLU A 22 0.89 6.19 20.56
N LEU A 23 1.87 5.68 19.80
CA LEU A 23 3.19 5.35 20.28
C LEU A 23 4.10 6.57 20.08
N ASN A 24 4.46 7.25 21.16
CA ASN A 24 5.19 8.53 21.13
C ASN A 24 6.51 8.49 20.34
N HIS A 25 7.16 7.33 20.25
CA HIS A 25 8.42 7.14 19.52
C HIS A 25 8.22 6.79 18.03
N LEU A 26 6.97 6.74 17.56
CA LEU A 26 6.59 6.42 16.18
C LEU A 26 5.66 7.46 15.54
N TYR A 27 5.30 8.53 16.26
CA TYR A 27 4.41 9.56 15.74
C TYR A 27 5.02 10.97 15.83
N PRO A 28 5.21 11.69 14.70
CA PRO A 28 5.10 11.18 13.33
C PRO A 28 6.13 10.07 13.06
N LEU A 29 5.99 9.33 11.95
CA LEU A 29 6.91 8.22 11.66
C LEU A 29 8.37 8.72 11.62
N PRO A 30 9.33 8.01 12.25
CA PRO A 30 10.71 8.45 12.33
C PRO A 30 11.37 8.44 10.94
N THR A 31 12.35 9.33 10.74
CA THR A 31 13.22 9.30 9.55
C THR A 31 14.25 8.20 9.68
N ASP A 32 14.78 7.74 8.54
CA ASP A 32 15.75 6.66 8.44
C ASP A 32 15.29 5.42 9.23
N ALA A 33 14.00 5.11 9.09
CA ALA A 33 13.33 4.04 9.82
C ALA A 33 12.72 3.02 8.88
N ILE A 34 12.78 1.75 9.31
CA ILE A 34 12.16 0.61 8.65
C ILE A 34 11.20 0.00 9.67
N ILE A 35 9.91 0.19 9.43
CA ILE A 35 8.85 -0.17 10.37
C ILE A 35 8.29 -1.53 9.95
N HIS A 36 8.61 -2.55 10.74
CA HIS A 36 8.11 -3.91 10.57
C HIS A 36 6.77 -4.05 11.29
N LYS A 37 5.68 -3.91 10.55
CA LYS A 37 4.31 -4.09 11.06
C LYS A 37 3.86 -5.54 10.89
N ILE A 38 4.02 -6.34 11.94
CA ILE A 38 3.54 -7.73 11.93
C ILE A 38 2.00 -7.76 11.90
N LEU A 39 1.35 -6.77 12.54
CA LEU A 39 -0.10 -6.61 12.54
C LEU A 39 -0.57 -5.77 11.34
N PRO A 40 -1.34 -6.35 10.40
CA PRO A 40 -1.99 -5.55 9.37
C PRO A 40 -3.05 -4.64 10.01
N GLY A 41 -3.25 -3.47 9.38
CA GLY A 41 -4.28 -2.54 9.83
C GLY A 41 -3.97 -1.79 11.12
N SER A 42 -2.73 -1.80 11.62
CA SER A 42 -2.28 -1.10 12.83
C SER A 42 -2.20 0.44 12.72
N GLY A 43 -2.58 0.99 11.56
CA GLY A 43 -2.83 2.42 11.39
C GLY A 43 -1.62 3.26 10.96
N ALA A 44 -0.48 2.67 10.59
CA ALA A 44 0.74 3.40 10.21
C ALA A 44 0.48 4.51 9.15
N THR A 45 -0.09 4.15 7.99
CA THR A 45 -0.45 5.13 6.95
C THR A 45 -1.46 6.17 7.45
N HIS A 46 -2.39 5.77 8.32
CA HIS A 46 -3.40 6.67 8.87
C HIS A 46 -2.78 7.69 9.82
N GLY A 47 -1.82 7.27 10.65
CA GLY A 47 -1.02 8.16 11.47
C GLY A 47 -0.29 9.19 10.61
N GLU A 48 0.39 8.76 9.55
CA GLU A 48 1.12 9.68 8.67
C GLU A 48 0.22 10.65 7.90
N ILE A 49 -0.97 10.21 7.47
CA ILE A 49 -1.98 11.10 6.87
C ILE A 49 -2.38 12.23 7.83
N ASN A 50 -2.41 11.98 9.13
CA ASN A 50 -2.80 12.96 10.15
C ASN A 50 -1.60 13.65 10.81
N SER A 51 -0.36 13.41 10.36
CA SER A 51 0.83 14.04 10.93
C SER A 51 0.95 15.51 10.51
N ARG A 52 1.55 16.34 11.37
CA ARG A 52 1.75 17.78 11.12
C ARG A 52 3.02 18.08 10.31
N ARG A 53 3.17 17.40 9.16
CA ARG A 53 4.25 17.61 8.18
C ARG A 53 3.76 17.32 6.77
N ASP A 54 4.51 17.72 5.75
CA ASP A 54 4.20 17.34 4.38
C ASP A 54 4.69 15.91 4.12
N SER A 55 3.90 15.10 3.40
CA SER A 55 4.19 13.68 3.21
C SER A 55 3.80 13.19 1.81
N ILE A 56 4.71 12.45 1.18
CA ILE A 56 4.43 11.62 -0.01
C ILE A 56 4.36 10.18 0.46
N ILE A 57 3.24 9.51 0.19
CA ILE A 57 2.96 8.15 0.63
C ILE A 57 2.76 7.29 -0.62
N ILE A 58 3.77 6.48 -0.93
CA ILE A 58 3.73 5.53 -2.02
C ILE A 58 3.10 4.23 -1.53
N LEU A 59 2.02 3.81 -2.19
CA LEU A 59 1.22 2.63 -1.90
C LEU A 59 1.18 1.73 -3.15
N PRO A 60 1.09 0.40 -3.00
CA PRO A 60 1.21 -0.50 -4.14
C PRO A 60 0.01 -0.42 -5.11
N ASN A 61 -1.19 -0.10 -4.61
CA ASN A 61 -2.45 -0.31 -5.33
C ASN A 61 -3.42 0.89 -5.23
N VAL A 62 -4.08 1.25 -6.34
CA VAL A 62 -5.03 2.37 -6.42
C VAL A 62 -6.27 2.24 -5.54
N PRO A 63 -6.92 1.06 -5.38
CA PRO A 63 -8.08 0.93 -4.50
C PRO A 63 -7.82 1.38 -3.06
N VAL A 64 -6.59 1.13 -2.55
CA VAL A 64 -6.16 1.53 -1.21
C VAL A 64 -6.08 3.07 -1.12
N ILE A 65 -5.48 3.70 -2.13
CA ILE A 65 -5.40 5.17 -2.23
C ILE A 65 -6.79 5.78 -2.24
N LYS A 66 -7.66 5.35 -3.17
CA LYS A 66 -9.03 5.87 -3.28
C LYS A 66 -9.82 5.71 -2.00
N SER A 67 -9.71 4.56 -1.33
CA SER A 67 -10.39 4.30 -0.06
C SER A 67 -9.93 5.26 1.04
N LYS A 68 -8.61 5.45 1.20
CA LYS A 68 -8.03 6.34 2.21
C LYS A 68 -8.38 7.81 1.94
N VAL A 69 -8.24 8.25 0.69
CA VAL A 69 -8.56 9.62 0.25
C VAL A 69 -10.03 9.93 0.51
N LYS A 70 -10.94 9.08 0.04
CA LYS A 70 -12.38 9.27 0.27
C LYS A 70 -12.70 9.34 1.77
N LYS A 71 -12.23 8.36 2.55
CA LYS A 71 -12.50 8.29 3.99
C LYS A 71 -12.00 9.53 4.75
N HIS A 72 -10.88 10.09 4.34
CA HIS A 72 -10.33 11.32 4.90
C HIS A 72 -11.13 12.53 4.44
N ASN A 73 -11.18 12.76 3.13
CA ASN A 73 -11.73 13.95 2.52
C ASN A 73 -13.23 14.14 2.80
N ASP A 74 -14.01 13.07 2.91
CA ASP A 74 -15.44 13.11 3.28
C ASP A 74 -15.69 13.70 4.68
N LYS A 75 -14.65 13.76 5.53
CA LYS A 75 -14.74 14.19 6.94
C LYS A 75 -13.99 15.48 7.26
N HIS A 76 -13.26 16.04 6.30
CA HIS A 76 -12.35 17.15 6.52
C HIS A 76 -12.70 18.34 5.64
N LYS A 77 -12.29 19.53 6.07
CA LYS A 77 -12.54 20.76 5.32
C LYS A 77 -11.60 20.86 4.11
N PRO A 78 -11.87 21.75 3.13
CA PRO A 78 -11.01 21.95 1.96
C PRO A 78 -9.51 22.17 2.30
N GLU A 79 -9.21 22.87 3.39
CA GLU A 79 -7.85 23.17 3.87
C GLU A 79 -7.10 21.98 4.50
N GLU A 80 -7.77 20.84 4.67
CA GLU A 80 -7.26 19.60 5.29
C GLU A 80 -7.34 18.41 4.32
N GLN A 81 -7.69 18.66 3.05
CA GLN A 81 -7.86 17.63 2.04
C GLN A 81 -6.52 17.01 1.65
N ILE A 82 -6.55 15.71 1.37
CA ILE A 82 -5.41 14.96 0.85
C ILE A 82 -5.60 14.66 -0.63
N LEU A 83 -4.49 14.55 -1.36
CA LEU A 83 -4.51 14.24 -2.79
C LEU A 83 -4.19 12.78 -3.02
N GLY A 84 -5.07 12.07 -3.72
CA GLY A 84 -4.76 10.77 -4.31
C GLY A 84 -4.35 10.91 -5.77
N ILE A 85 -3.22 10.35 -6.16
CA ILE A 85 -2.76 10.31 -7.55
C ILE A 85 -3.10 8.94 -8.13
N TYR A 86 -4.04 8.93 -9.06
CA TYR A 86 -4.47 7.75 -9.84
C TYR A 86 -4.94 8.20 -11.22
N LYS A 87 -5.41 7.27 -12.06
CA LYS A 87 -5.93 7.56 -13.41
C LYS A 87 -6.97 8.69 -13.41
N GLY A 88 -6.75 9.70 -14.26
CA GLY A 88 -7.58 10.92 -14.33
C GLY A 88 -7.00 12.14 -13.62
N ILE A 89 -6.06 11.97 -12.67
CA ILE A 89 -5.31 13.08 -12.08
C ILE A 89 -4.17 13.47 -13.02
N THR A 90 -3.99 14.76 -13.29
CA THR A 90 -2.93 15.29 -14.17
C THR A 90 -1.84 15.98 -13.37
N THR A 91 -0.73 16.33 -14.03
CA THR A 91 0.35 17.16 -13.48
C THR A 91 -0.16 18.49 -12.95
N GLU A 92 -1.09 19.13 -13.66
CA GLU A 92 -1.66 20.43 -13.29
C GLU A 92 -2.48 20.33 -12.00
N HIS A 93 -3.22 19.22 -11.81
CA HIS A 93 -3.93 18.97 -10.55
C HIS A 93 -2.98 18.84 -9.37
N VAL A 94 -1.82 18.19 -9.57
CA VAL A 94 -0.79 18.06 -8.53
C VAL A 94 -0.17 19.42 -8.20
N SER A 95 0.24 20.19 -9.22
CA SER A 95 0.79 21.54 -9.01
C SER A 95 -0.21 22.47 -8.32
N ALA A 96 -1.49 22.43 -8.72
CA ALA A 96 -2.55 23.21 -8.07
C ALA A 96 -2.74 22.83 -6.60
N TYR A 97 -2.67 21.53 -6.27
CA TYR A 97 -2.74 21.07 -4.88
C TYR A 97 -1.55 21.55 -4.05
N LEU A 98 -0.33 21.46 -4.60
CA LEU A 98 0.90 21.92 -3.94
C LEU A 98 0.87 23.43 -3.66
N LEU A 99 0.36 24.23 -4.61
CA LEU A 99 0.23 25.69 -4.48
C LEU A 99 -0.98 26.14 -3.64
N SER A 100 -1.88 25.23 -3.26
CA SER A 100 -3.08 25.57 -2.50
C SER A 100 -2.78 25.96 -1.04
N ASN A 101 -3.78 26.46 -0.32
CA ASN A 101 -3.68 26.78 1.11
C ASN A 101 -3.79 25.55 2.05
N VAL A 102 -3.89 24.33 1.50
CA VAL A 102 -3.88 23.11 2.31
C VAL A 102 -2.61 23.04 3.14
N LYS A 103 -2.75 22.88 4.46
CA LYS A 103 -1.61 22.69 5.37
C LYS A 103 -1.25 21.21 5.44
N HIS A 104 0.03 20.90 5.65
CA HIS A 104 0.50 19.52 5.81
C HIS A 104 0.10 18.66 4.59
N LYS A 105 0.63 18.99 3.41
CA LYS A 105 0.31 18.36 2.13
C LYS A 105 0.47 16.85 2.24
N LYS A 106 -0.58 16.09 1.94
CA LYS A 106 -0.52 14.62 1.89
C LYS A 106 -0.84 14.14 0.49
N ILE A 107 0.12 13.44 -0.09
CA ILE A 107 0.03 12.90 -1.44
C ILE A 107 0.09 11.39 -1.33
N LEU A 108 -0.99 10.70 -1.69
CA LEU A 108 -1.05 9.25 -1.77
C LEU A 108 -0.97 8.84 -3.23
N THR A 109 -0.01 8.01 -3.59
CA THR A 109 0.27 7.69 -4.99
C THR A 109 0.72 6.25 -5.17
N THR A 110 0.55 5.71 -6.38
CA THR A 110 1.30 4.53 -6.80
C THR A 110 2.71 4.92 -7.25
N PRO A 111 3.64 3.97 -7.42
CA PRO A 111 4.94 4.24 -8.05
C PRO A 111 4.82 4.98 -9.39
N GLU A 112 3.91 4.54 -10.26
CA GLU A 112 3.71 5.15 -11.59
C GLU A 112 3.14 6.56 -11.46
N GLY A 113 2.16 6.77 -10.58
CA GLY A 113 1.62 8.10 -10.31
C GLY A 113 2.67 9.07 -9.76
N TYR A 114 3.61 8.56 -8.96
CA TYR A 114 4.71 9.35 -8.42
C TYR A 114 5.64 9.81 -9.56
N ILE A 115 6.09 8.89 -10.40
CA ILE A 115 7.04 9.20 -11.47
C ILE A 115 6.38 10.05 -12.57
N ASP A 116 5.19 9.65 -13.03
CA ASP A 116 4.59 10.23 -14.22
C ASP A 116 3.87 11.55 -13.97
N LYS A 117 3.55 11.86 -12.71
CA LYS A 117 2.76 13.05 -12.35
C LYS A 117 3.40 13.86 -11.25
N PHE A 118 3.72 13.25 -10.11
CA PHE A 118 4.27 14.01 -8.98
C PHE A 118 5.65 14.60 -9.30
N LYS A 119 6.60 13.80 -9.77
CA LYS A 119 7.94 14.29 -10.16
C LYS A 119 7.88 15.35 -11.25
N LYS A 120 7.03 15.14 -12.26
CA LYS A 120 6.85 16.13 -13.34
C LYS A 120 6.26 17.45 -12.83
N ALA A 121 5.31 17.39 -11.89
CA ALA A 121 4.68 18.57 -11.30
C ALA A 121 5.59 19.34 -10.33
N THR A 122 6.72 18.77 -9.94
CA THR A 122 7.65 19.30 -8.93
C THR A 122 9.06 19.54 -9.47
N ILE A 123 9.26 19.49 -10.79
CA ILE A 123 10.59 19.59 -11.40
C ILE A 123 11.34 20.87 -11.01
N ASP A 124 10.64 22.00 -10.94
CA ASP A 124 11.21 23.31 -10.58
C ASP A 124 11.40 23.49 -9.06
N THR A 125 10.80 22.63 -8.25
CA THR A 125 10.82 22.70 -6.77
C THR A 125 11.37 21.43 -6.12
N TRP A 126 12.04 20.59 -6.90
CA TRP A 126 12.42 19.22 -6.50
C TRP A 126 13.34 19.21 -5.28
N GLU A 127 14.29 20.13 -5.20
CA GLU A 127 15.20 20.26 -4.06
C GLU A 127 14.44 20.58 -2.75
N THR A 128 13.45 21.47 -2.83
CA THR A 128 12.57 21.79 -1.70
C THR A 128 11.73 20.59 -1.30
N VAL A 129 11.21 19.83 -2.27
CA VAL A 129 10.45 18.60 -2.01
C VAL A 129 11.32 17.58 -1.26
N ILE A 130 12.54 17.33 -1.72
CA ILE A 130 13.49 16.40 -1.09
C ILE A 130 13.84 16.81 0.35
N ALA A 131 13.95 18.12 0.61
CA ALA A 131 14.27 18.64 1.93
C ALA A 131 13.09 18.58 2.90
N ASP A 132 11.91 19.03 2.45
CA ASP A 132 10.79 19.34 3.35
C ASP A 132 9.77 18.20 3.50
N PHE A 133 9.56 17.39 2.45
CA PHE A 133 8.57 16.33 2.49
C PHE A 133 9.12 15.06 3.15
N TYR A 134 8.27 14.36 3.89
CA TYR A 134 8.53 13.00 4.32
C TYR A 134 8.09 11.99 3.24
N LEU A 135 9.02 11.21 2.72
CA LEU A 135 8.74 10.15 1.76
C LEU A 135 8.55 8.79 2.46
N LEU A 136 7.33 8.27 2.39
CA LEU A 136 6.94 6.97 2.93
C LEU A 136 6.70 5.98 1.80
N ILE A 137 7.41 4.84 1.82
CA ILE A 137 7.12 3.69 0.97
C ILE A 137 6.45 2.62 1.85
N ASP A 138 5.14 2.43 1.68
CA ASP A 138 4.32 1.51 2.48
C ASP A 138 4.08 0.18 1.74
N GLU A 139 4.19 -0.95 2.44
CA GLU A 139 4.22 -2.30 1.83
C GLU A 139 5.39 -2.45 0.84
N CYS A 140 6.58 -1.97 1.22
CA CYS A 140 7.76 -1.92 0.33
C CYS A 140 8.18 -3.30 -0.19
N GLU A 141 7.94 -4.38 0.55
CA GLU A 141 8.16 -5.77 0.11
C GLU A 141 7.37 -6.11 -1.14
N ARG A 142 6.13 -5.62 -1.26
CA ARG A 142 5.30 -5.86 -2.43
C ARG A 142 5.82 -5.10 -3.62
N MET A 143 6.29 -3.87 -3.41
CA MET A 143 6.91 -3.08 -4.47
C MET A 143 8.18 -3.73 -5.01
N ILE A 144 8.98 -4.33 -4.12
CA ILE A 144 10.18 -5.08 -4.53
C ILE A 144 9.78 -6.37 -5.25
N GLN A 145 8.81 -7.13 -4.77
CA GLN A 145 8.36 -8.37 -5.43
C GLN A 145 7.71 -8.11 -6.79
N ASP A 146 7.01 -6.99 -6.93
CA ASP A 146 6.40 -6.56 -8.19
C ASP A 146 7.44 -6.01 -9.20
N SER A 147 8.72 -5.84 -8.83
CA SER A 147 9.74 -5.29 -9.74
C SER A 147 9.95 -6.12 -10.98
N ASP A 148 9.77 -7.43 -10.88
CA ASP A 148 9.85 -8.36 -12.03
C ASP A 148 8.75 -8.10 -13.07
N TYR A 149 7.70 -7.36 -12.69
CA TYR A 149 6.56 -7.01 -13.56
C TYR A 149 6.42 -5.50 -13.79
N ARG A 150 7.22 -4.67 -13.10
CA ARG A 150 7.14 -3.20 -13.13
C ARG A 150 8.54 -2.59 -13.23
N ASP A 151 9.02 -2.45 -14.46
CA ASP A 151 10.37 -1.97 -14.80
C ASP A 151 10.77 -0.65 -14.10
N ARG A 152 9.79 0.22 -13.79
CA ARG A 152 10.03 1.55 -13.22
C ARG A 152 9.89 1.63 -11.70
N ILE A 153 9.66 0.52 -11.02
CA ILE A 153 9.51 0.53 -9.55
C ILE A 153 10.83 0.85 -8.83
N VAL A 154 11.96 0.81 -9.54
CA VAL A 154 13.28 1.18 -9.00
C VAL A 154 13.39 2.70 -8.78
N GLU A 155 12.79 3.52 -9.64
CA GLU A 155 12.96 4.99 -9.59
C GLU A 155 12.53 5.60 -8.24
N PRO A 156 11.38 5.24 -7.63
CA PRO A 156 11.01 5.73 -6.31
C PRO A 156 11.97 5.30 -5.20
N PHE A 157 12.64 4.15 -5.32
CA PHE A 157 13.65 3.74 -4.34
C PHE A 157 14.96 4.51 -4.51
N ASP A 158 15.36 4.86 -5.73
CA ASP A 158 16.54 5.72 -5.91
C ASP A 158 16.30 7.12 -5.38
N ASP A 159 15.13 7.71 -5.68
CA ASP A 159 14.73 8.97 -5.10
C ASP A 159 14.63 8.88 -3.57
N PHE A 160 14.13 7.76 -3.03
CA PHE A 160 14.01 7.55 -1.59
C PHE A 160 15.31 7.88 -0.86
N PHE A 161 16.45 7.41 -1.34
CA PHE A 161 17.74 7.68 -0.67
C PHE A 161 18.20 9.14 -0.76
N THR A 162 17.59 9.96 -1.63
CA THR A 162 17.87 11.40 -1.72
C THR A 162 17.09 12.22 -0.70
N PHE A 163 15.92 11.76 -0.25
CA PHE A 163 15.07 12.47 0.71
C PHE A 163 15.73 12.62 2.09
N GLN A 164 15.64 13.81 2.66
CA GLN A 164 16.11 14.07 4.03
C GLN A 164 15.21 13.37 5.06
N ASN A 165 13.91 13.34 4.79
CA ASN A 165 12.88 12.78 5.65
C ASN A 165 12.25 11.57 4.96
N LYS A 166 12.52 10.35 5.45
CA LYS A 166 12.09 9.13 4.76
C LYS A 166 11.91 7.93 5.66
N GLY A 167 11.02 7.01 5.27
CA GLY A 167 10.89 5.73 5.96
C GLY A 167 10.19 4.65 5.14
N LEU A 168 10.45 3.40 5.50
CA LEU A 168 9.83 2.22 4.92
C LEU A 168 8.84 1.61 5.91
N ILE A 169 7.75 1.06 5.41
CA ILE A 169 6.89 0.16 6.18
C ILE A 169 6.83 -1.18 5.45
N SER A 170 7.12 -2.26 6.18
CA SER A 170 6.97 -3.63 5.69
C SER A 170 6.07 -4.47 6.57
N ALA A 171 5.21 -5.30 5.97
CA ALA A 171 4.46 -6.32 6.69
C ALA A 171 5.25 -7.63 6.89
N THR A 172 6.41 -7.74 6.26
CA THR A 172 7.20 -8.98 6.22
C THR A 172 8.57 -8.80 6.86
N THR A 173 9.13 -9.90 7.35
CA THR A 173 10.51 -9.96 7.87
C THR A 173 11.54 -10.13 6.74
N LEU A 174 11.23 -9.77 5.49
CA LEU A 174 12.19 -9.91 4.40
C LEU A 174 13.42 -9.05 4.72
N PRO A 175 14.64 -9.66 4.76
CA PRO A 175 15.82 -8.92 5.10
C PRO A 175 16.14 -7.92 3.98
N PHE A 176 16.23 -6.64 4.34
CA PHE A 176 16.75 -5.62 3.45
C PHE A 176 18.26 -5.79 3.33
N SER A 177 18.77 -5.81 2.10
CA SER A 177 20.19 -6.05 1.78
C SER A 177 20.86 -4.86 1.09
N ASP A 178 20.13 -3.79 0.80
CA ASP A 178 20.71 -2.58 0.22
C ASP A 178 21.64 -1.90 1.24
N PRO A 179 22.94 -1.70 0.94
CA PRO A 179 23.90 -1.09 1.86
C PRO A 179 23.50 0.33 2.30
N ARG A 180 22.72 1.05 1.48
CA ARG A 180 22.24 2.40 1.83
C ARG A 180 21.27 2.39 3.02
N LEU A 181 20.77 1.22 3.43
CA LEU A 181 19.91 1.03 4.60
C LEU A 181 20.68 0.68 5.88
N GLU A 182 22.01 0.51 5.85
CA GLU A 182 22.80 0.11 7.02
C GLU A 182 22.67 1.08 8.20
N THR A 183 22.46 2.36 7.93
CA THR A 183 22.31 3.41 8.95
C THR A 183 20.88 3.54 9.49
N PHE A 184 19.93 2.78 8.95
CA PHE A 184 18.52 2.87 9.35
C PHE A 184 18.23 2.09 10.64
N PHE A 185 17.19 2.51 11.35
CA PHE A 185 16.66 1.81 12.52
C PHE A 185 15.52 0.86 12.13
N ASP A 186 15.59 -0.39 12.58
CA ASP A 186 14.50 -1.36 12.46
C ASP A 186 13.54 -1.22 13.65
N TYR A 187 12.33 -0.72 13.41
CA TYR A 187 11.26 -0.69 14.41
C TYR A 187 10.38 -1.92 14.25
N VAL A 188 10.49 -2.86 15.18
CA VAL A 188 9.72 -4.11 15.16
C VAL A 188 8.49 -3.96 16.02
N ILE A 189 7.33 -3.80 15.39
CA ILE A 189 6.04 -3.66 16.08
C ILE A 189 5.54 -5.05 16.46
N ALA A 190 5.61 -5.36 17.76
CA ALA A 190 5.28 -6.68 18.30
C ALA A 190 4.00 -6.59 19.14
N PRO A 191 2.94 -7.35 18.81
CA PRO A 191 1.75 -7.39 19.64
C PRO A 191 2.05 -8.00 21.01
N THR A 192 1.48 -7.41 22.06
CA THR A 192 1.50 -7.97 23.42
C THR A 192 0.42 -9.04 23.63
N PHE A 193 -0.32 -9.38 22.57
CA PHE A 193 -1.44 -10.31 22.58
C PHE A 193 -1.34 -11.32 21.43
N GLY A 194 -1.93 -12.50 21.60
CA GLY A 194 -2.07 -13.47 20.51
C GLY A 194 -2.99 -12.93 19.41
N TYR A 195 -2.49 -12.85 18.18
CA TYR A 195 -3.24 -12.36 17.01
C TYR A 195 -3.43 -13.42 15.93
N GLU A 196 -2.98 -14.64 16.19
CA GLU A 196 -3.11 -15.79 15.29
C GLU A 196 -4.57 -16.02 14.92
N ARG A 197 -4.80 -16.46 13.69
CA ARG A 197 -6.12 -16.80 13.16
C ARG A 197 -6.12 -18.28 12.85
N ASP A 198 -7.19 -18.97 13.22
CA ASP A 198 -7.41 -20.34 12.80
C ASP A 198 -7.53 -20.38 11.27
N LEU A 199 -6.62 -21.12 10.64
CA LEU A 199 -6.62 -21.34 9.20
C LEU A 199 -7.11 -22.75 8.92
N ALA A 200 -8.16 -22.86 8.11
CA ALA A 200 -8.61 -24.14 7.57
C ALA A 200 -7.83 -24.44 6.28
N LEU A 201 -6.99 -25.48 6.31
CA LEU A 201 -6.30 -25.98 5.13
C LEU A 201 -7.18 -27.02 4.41
N ILE A 202 -7.60 -26.72 3.18
CA ILE A 202 -8.38 -27.63 2.35
C ILE A 202 -7.47 -28.21 1.27
N HIS A 203 -7.23 -29.52 1.33
CA HIS A 203 -6.55 -30.24 0.26
C HIS A 203 -7.55 -30.63 -0.82
N THR A 204 -7.31 -30.20 -2.06
CA THR A 204 -8.18 -30.51 -3.19
C THR A 204 -7.39 -30.59 -4.48
N ASN A 205 -7.84 -31.46 -5.40
CA ASN A 205 -7.44 -31.47 -6.81
C ASN A 205 -8.49 -30.80 -7.71
N ASN A 206 -9.60 -30.33 -7.14
CA ASN A 206 -10.69 -29.66 -7.83
C ASN A 206 -11.10 -28.40 -7.05
N ILE A 207 -10.52 -27.27 -7.46
CA ILE A 207 -10.76 -25.98 -6.80
C ILE A 207 -12.21 -25.52 -6.92
N VAL A 208 -12.90 -25.83 -8.02
CA VAL A 208 -14.30 -25.43 -8.23
C VAL A 208 -15.20 -26.13 -7.20
N ASN A 209 -15.03 -27.43 -7.01
CA ASN A 209 -15.81 -28.18 -6.02
C ASN A 209 -15.47 -27.73 -4.59
N ALA A 210 -14.19 -27.53 -4.27
CA ALA A 210 -13.79 -27.06 -2.95
C ALA A 210 -14.38 -25.67 -2.61
N VAL A 211 -14.39 -24.74 -3.56
CA VAL A 211 -15.01 -23.42 -3.38
C VAL A 211 -16.53 -23.57 -3.24
N ARG A 212 -17.18 -24.45 -4.02
CA ARG A 212 -18.62 -24.73 -3.90
C ARG A 212 -18.98 -25.24 -2.51
N GLU A 213 -18.28 -26.25 -2.03
CA GLU A 213 -18.51 -26.84 -0.71
C GLU A 213 -18.25 -25.82 0.40
N TYR A 214 -17.19 -25.02 0.28
CA TYR A 214 -16.93 -23.94 1.22
C TYR A 214 -18.06 -22.91 1.25
N GLN A 215 -18.59 -22.52 0.08
CA GLN A 215 -19.72 -21.59 -0.03
C GLN A 215 -21.00 -22.11 0.61
N ILE A 216 -21.34 -23.39 0.40
CA ILE A 216 -22.53 -24.00 1.01
C ILE A 216 -22.43 -24.00 2.53
N ASN A 217 -21.24 -24.22 3.07
CA ASN A 217 -21.02 -24.39 4.50
C ASN A 217 -20.73 -23.09 5.26
N THR A 218 -20.50 -21.98 4.56
CA THR A 218 -20.18 -20.70 5.18
C THR A 218 -21.39 -19.76 5.19
N LYS A 219 -21.54 -19.00 6.28
CA LYS A 219 -22.56 -17.94 6.41
C LYS A 219 -21.99 -16.55 6.14
N ALA A 220 -20.83 -16.46 5.49
CA ALA A 220 -20.17 -15.19 5.23
C ALA A 220 -20.90 -14.39 4.15
N ASP A 221 -21.34 -13.17 4.49
CA ASP A 221 -22.02 -12.25 3.55
C ASP A 221 -21.12 -11.82 2.37
N LYS A 222 -19.80 -11.82 2.57
CA LYS A 222 -18.81 -11.45 1.55
C LYS A 222 -17.59 -12.36 1.63
N GLN A 223 -17.09 -12.76 0.47
CA GLN A 223 -15.92 -13.61 0.32
C GLN A 223 -14.91 -12.94 -0.61
N PHE A 224 -13.63 -12.99 -0.22
CA PHE A 224 -12.51 -12.53 -1.03
C PHE A 224 -11.70 -13.75 -1.44
N ILE A 225 -11.66 -14.03 -2.73
CA ILE A 225 -10.96 -15.19 -3.30
C ILE A 225 -9.78 -14.68 -4.10
N PHE A 226 -8.56 -15.05 -3.69
CA PHE A 226 -7.32 -14.66 -4.35
C PHE A 226 -6.85 -15.82 -5.24
N LEU A 227 -6.73 -15.54 -6.54
CA LEU A 227 -6.35 -16.52 -7.57
C LEU A 227 -5.37 -15.86 -8.54
N THR A 228 -4.43 -16.63 -9.05
CA THR A 228 -3.40 -16.14 -9.98
C THR A 228 -3.79 -16.29 -11.46
N SER A 229 -4.87 -17.02 -11.76
CA SER A 229 -5.24 -17.41 -13.12
C SER A 229 -6.62 -16.90 -13.51
N ILE A 230 -6.69 -16.13 -14.61
CA ILE A 230 -7.96 -15.63 -15.19
C ILE A 230 -8.86 -16.80 -15.60
N SER A 231 -8.30 -17.85 -16.20
CA SER A 231 -9.08 -19.03 -16.58
C SER A 231 -9.70 -19.70 -15.35
N THR A 232 -8.95 -19.82 -14.25
CA THR A 232 -9.47 -20.37 -12.99
C THR A 232 -10.54 -19.48 -12.37
N ILE A 233 -10.31 -18.16 -12.33
CA ILE A 233 -11.29 -17.18 -11.82
C ILE A 233 -12.61 -17.31 -12.58
N THR A 234 -12.55 -17.26 -13.90
CA THR A 234 -13.76 -17.30 -14.73
C THR A 234 -14.46 -18.66 -14.67
N ALA A 235 -13.72 -19.77 -14.65
CA ALA A 235 -14.29 -21.11 -14.48
C ALA A 235 -15.03 -21.26 -13.15
N ILE A 236 -14.50 -20.73 -12.04
CA ILE A 236 -15.17 -20.76 -10.73
C ILE A 236 -16.46 -19.93 -10.78
N ILE A 237 -16.40 -18.69 -11.30
CA ILE A 237 -17.58 -17.81 -11.34
C ILE A 237 -18.69 -18.41 -12.21
N GLU A 238 -18.34 -18.97 -13.37
CA GLU A 238 -19.28 -19.61 -14.30
C GLU A 238 -19.85 -20.91 -13.71
N ALA A 239 -19.03 -21.78 -13.14
CA ALA A 239 -19.47 -23.07 -12.58
C ALA A 239 -20.31 -22.96 -11.30
N LEU A 240 -20.26 -21.81 -10.63
CA LEU A 240 -21.08 -21.51 -9.45
C LEU A 240 -22.28 -20.61 -9.79
N ASP A 241 -22.38 -20.13 -11.03
CA ASP A 241 -23.41 -19.18 -11.48
C ASP A 241 -23.52 -17.91 -10.62
N ILE A 242 -22.37 -17.38 -10.18
CA ILE A 242 -22.27 -16.22 -9.28
C ILE A 242 -21.84 -14.93 -9.99
N LYS A 243 -22.01 -14.86 -11.31
CA LYS A 243 -21.49 -13.76 -12.13
C LYS A 243 -22.03 -12.39 -11.70
N GLU A 244 -23.32 -12.30 -11.40
CA GLU A 244 -23.94 -11.04 -10.99
C GLU A 244 -23.52 -10.58 -9.58
N GLN A 245 -23.15 -11.54 -8.74
CA GLN A 245 -22.71 -11.35 -7.35
C GLN A 245 -21.19 -11.15 -7.24
N SER A 246 -20.46 -11.32 -8.34
CA SER A 246 -19.00 -11.29 -8.37
C SER A 246 -18.46 -10.00 -8.96
N LYS A 247 -17.31 -9.56 -8.44
CA LYS A 247 -16.51 -8.46 -9.00
C LYS A 247 -15.04 -8.85 -9.00
N ILE A 248 -14.39 -8.75 -10.15
CA ILE A 248 -12.99 -9.12 -10.34
C ILE A 248 -12.11 -7.87 -10.23
N HIS A 249 -11.01 -7.98 -9.49
CA HIS A 249 -9.97 -6.97 -9.43
C HIS A 249 -8.67 -7.56 -9.99
N CYS A 250 -8.14 -7.00 -11.08
CA CYS A 250 -6.99 -7.55 -11.80
C CYS A 250 -6.09 -6.47 -12.42
N SER A 251 -5.00 -6.88 -13.09
CA SER A 251 -4.13 -5.99 -13.87
C SER A 251 -4.86 -5.34 -15.05
N GLU A 252 -4.36 -4.21 -15.56
CA GLU A 252 -4.98 -3.52 -16.70
C GLU A 252 -5.07 -4.42 -17.95
N ASN A 253 -4.06 -5.25 -18.20
CA ASN A 253 -4.01 -6.17 -19.34
C ASN A 253 -5.18 -7.17 -19.34
N ALA A 254 -5.54 -7.68 -18.15
CA ALA A 254 -6.62 -8.65 -17.98
C ALA A 254 -8.03 -8.03 -18.10
N LEU A 255 -8.17 -6.71 -17.93
CA LEU A 255 -9.49 -6.05 -17.89
C LEU A 255 -10.24 -6.18 -19.20
N LYS A 256 -9.54 -6.01 -20.33
CA LYS A 256 -10.17 -6.00 -21.65
C LYS A 256 -10.80 -7.36 -21.94
N GLU A 257 -10.07 -8.45 -21.68
CA GLU A 257 -10.56 -9.81 -21.85
C GLU A 257 -11.78 -10.10 -20.97
N LEU A 258 -11.68 -9.79 -19.67
CA LEU A 258 -12.76 -10.05 -18.71
C LEU A 258 -14.04 -9.28 -19.02
N ARG A 259 -13.93 -8.00 -19.42
CA ARG A 259 -15.08 -7.18 -19.78
C ARG A 259 -15.72 -7.64 -21.09
N LEU A 260 -14.94 -8.08 -22.07
CA LEU A 260 -15.48 -8.69 -23.31
C LEU A 260 -16.27 -9.97 -23.03
N ARG A 261 -15.85 -10.74 -22.03
CA ARG A 261 -16.59 -11.92 -21.53
C ARG A 261 -17.77 -11.56 -20.60
N GLY A 262 -18.06 -10.27 -20.43
CA GLY A 262 -19.18 -9.76 -19.66
C GLY A 262 -18.99 -9.79 -18.13
N PHE A 263 -17.78 -9.95 -17.62
CA PHE A 263 -17.53 -9.88 -16.18
C PHE A 263 -17.40 -8.43 -15.71
N LYS A 264 -17.90 -8.16 -14.49
CA LYS A 264 -17.64 -6.90 -13.78
C LYS A 264 -16.19 -6.90 -13.29
N ALA A 265 -15.32 -6.13 -13.92
CA ALA A 265 -13.89 -6.09 -13.61
C ALA A 265 -13.31 -4.66 -13.51
N ASP A 266 -12.44 -4.43 -12.51
CA ASP A 266 -11.75 -3.16 -12.24
C ASP A 266 -10.23 -3.34 -12.03
N SER A 267 -9.46 -2.29 -12.37
CA SER A 267 -8.00 -2.29 -12.22
C SER A 267 -7.57 -2.32 -10.76
N LEU A 268 -6.51 -3.07 -10.47
CA LEU A 268 -5.74 -3.00 -9.22
C LEU A 268 -4.76 -1.81 -9.18
N PHE A 269 -4.34 -1.33 -10.35
CA PHE A 269 -3.33 -0.28 -10.55
C PHE A 269 -3.90 0.95 -11.25
#